data_AF-A0A4U5MJB2-F1
#
_entry.id   AF-A0A4U5MJB2-F1
#
_cell.length_a   1.000
_cell.length_b   1.000
_cell.length_c   1.000
_cell.angle_alpha   90.00
_cell.angle_beta   90.00
_cell.angle_gamma   90.00
#
_symmetry.space_group_name_H-M   'P 1'
#
loop_
_entity.id
_entity.type
_entity.pdbx_description
1 polymer ?
#
loop_
_entity_poly.entity_id
_entity_poly.type
_entity_poly.pdbx_seq_one_letter_code
_entity_poly.pdbx_strand_id
1 'polypeptide(L)'
;MVLFALLVFTIYHVVNMPWPFYDGPLKYIPMTENSTFQDTSIQGGCYDRYSWCAYTSRVPMALYIATATFCFGIAFPFMASQTGTLYSEVLGPRHQGFMQGVNALFGSLSRCVSPLISAIVFEQYGYLWPVAGQLVLLIVGMILLGLFRKRLVPLKLILKSEVQTAKRV
;
A
#
# COMPACT_ATOMS: atom_id res chain seq x y z
N MET A 1 -10.89 0.69 12.99
CA MET A 1 -10.66 1.75 12.00
C MET A 1 -9.41 1.46 11.16
N VAL A 2 -8.20 1.33 11.74
CA VAL A 2 -7.00 0.87 10.97
C VAL A 2 -7.24 -0.47 10.24
N LEU A 3 -7.83 -1.46 10.91
CA LEU A 3 -8.21 -2.74 10.28
C LEU A 3 -9.21 -2.55 9.12
N PHE A 4 -10.13 -1.60 9.23
CA PHE A 4 -11.09 -1.30 8.16
C PHE A 4 -10.37 -0.73 6.93
N ALA A 5 -9.43 0.20 7.14
CA ALA A 5 -8.61 0.72 6.05
C ALA A 5 -7.77 -0.37 5.35
N LEU A 6 -7.19 -1.30 6.12
CA LEU A 6 -6.46 -2.44 5.55
C LEU A 6 -7.37 -3.33 4.71
N LEU A 7 -8.57 -3.65 5.20
CA LEU A 7 -9.54 -4.44 4.44
C LEU A 7 -9.92 -3.76 3.12
N VAL A 8 -10.16 -2.45 3.13
CA VAL A 8 -10.46 -1.69 1.90
C VAL A 8 -9.28 -1.71 0.93
N PHE A 9 -8.04 -1.56 1.41
CA PHE A 9 -6.85 -1.70 0.55
C PHE A 9 -6.66 -3.12 0.01
N THR A 10 -6.96 -4.15 0.80
CA THR A 10 -6.94 -5.55 0.35
C THR A 10 -7.97 -5.77 -0.75
N ILE A 11 -9.20 -5.27 -0.59
CA ILE A 11 -10.25 -5.35 -1.61
C ILE A 11 -9.79 -4.70 -2.92
N TYR A 12 -9.17 -3.51 -2.85
CA TYR A 12 -8.63 -2.85 -4.03
C TYR A 12 -7.62 -3.74 -4.80
N HIS A 13 -6.64 -4.33 -4.11
CA HIS A 13 -5.62 -5.16 -4.76
C HIS A 13 -6.19 -6.47 -5.31
N VAL A 14 -7.18 -7.06 -4.62
CA VAL A 14 -7.88 -8.27 -5.08
C VAL A 14 -8.68 -7.99 -6.34
N VAL A 15 -9.44 -6.89 -6.37
CA VAL A 15 -10.27 -6.52 -7.54
C VAL A 15 -9.41 -6.16 -8.75
N ASN A 16 -8.28 -5.49 -8.53
CA ASN A 16 -7.35 -5.09 -9.59
C ASN A 16 -6.32 -6.15 -9.98
N MET A 17 -6.42 -7.38 -9.46
CA MET A 17 -5.58 -8.48 -9.92
C MET A 17 -6.01 -8.91 -11.34
N PRO A 18 -5.09 -9.23 -12.27
CA PRO A 18 -5.44 -9.63 -13.64
C PRO A 18 -6.03 -11.05 -13.65
N TRP A 19 -7.30 -11.15 -13.28
CA TRP A 19 -8.02 -12.42 -13.24
C TRP A 19 -8.24 -13.00 -14.63
N PRO A 20 -8.33 -14.34 -14.76
CA PRO A 20 -8.51 -15.00 -16.05
C PRO A 20 -9.85 -14.69 -16.72
N PHE A 21 -10.84 -14.17 -15.99
CA PHE A 21 -12.14 -13.78 -16.52
C PHE A 21 -12.16 -12.36 -17.13
N TYR A 22 -11.09 -11.58 -16.95
CA TYR A 22 -10.95 -10.29 -17.63
C TYR A 22 -10.50 -10.47 -19.07
N ASP A 23 -10.93 -9.54 -19.94
CA ASP A 23 -10.55 -9.54 -21.35
C ASP A 23 -9.02 -9.55 -21.52
N GLY A 24 -8.50 -10.35 -22.44
CA GLY A 24 -7.07 -10.47 -22.68
C GLY A 24 -6.76 -11.22 -23.97
N PRO A 25 -5.47 -11.36 -24.34
CA PRO A 25 -4.28 -10.82 -23.69
C PRO A 25 -4.03 -9.33 -23.95
N LEU A 26 -2.98 -8.76 -23.33
CA LEU A 26 -2.53 -7.40 -23.67
C LEU A 26 -2.06 -7.33 -25.14
N LYS A 27 -2.19 -6.14 -25.73
CA LYS A 27 -1.79 -5.88 -27.12
C LYS A 27 -0.38 -5.29 -27.14
N TYR A 28 0.46 -5.89 -27.97
CA TYR A 28 1.78 -5.34 -28.31
C TYR A 28 1.62 -4.09 -29.18
N ILE A 29 2.58 -3.18 -29.07
CA ILE A 29 2.64 -1.98 -29.92
C ILE A 29 3.21 -2.41 -31.28
N PRO A 30 2.46 -2.26 -32.38
CA PRO A 30 3.00 -2.59 -33.69
C PRO A 30 4.16 -1.66 -34.04
N MET A 31 5.18 -2.19 -34.69
CA MET A 31 6.25 -1.38 -35.28
C MET A 31 5.67 -0.55 -36.42
N THR A 32 5.83 0.77 -36.39
CA THR A 32 5.51 1.62 -37.53
C THR A 32 6.47 1.30 -38.67
N GLU A 33 5.98 1.23 -39.91
CA GLU A 33 6.83 1.01 -41.09
C GLU A 33 8.03 1.98 -41.08
N ASN A 34 9.23 1.41 -41.19
CA ASN A 34 10.53 2.12 -41.19
C ASN A 34 11.01 2.72 -39.83
N SER A 35 10.41 2.34 -38.71
CA SER A 35 10.88 2.75 -37.37
C SER A 35 11.62 1.64 -36.63
N THR A 36 12.69 1.99 -35.89
CA THR A 36 13.42 1.07 -35.00
C THR A 36 12.95 1.14 -33.55
N PHE A 37 11.95 1.99 -33.26
CA PHE A 37 11.47 2.27 -31.91
C PHE A 37 9.94 2.19 -31.87
N GLN A 38 9.40 1.56 -30.82
CA GLN A 38 7.96 1.51 -30.57
C GLN A 38 7.48 2.84 -29.99
N ASP A 39 6.70 3.59 -30.76
CA ASP A 39 6.21 4.92 -30.38
C ASP A 39 4.87 4.83 -29.63
N THR A 40 4.92 5.06 -28.32
CA THR A 40 3.75 5.04 -27.43
C THR A 40 2.85 6.27 -27.57
N SER A 41 3.29 7.32 -28.29
CA SER A 41 2.49 8.54 -28.50
C SER A 41 1.36 8.32 -29.51
N ILE A 42 1.49 7.33 -30.40
CA ILE A 42 0.54 7.04 -31.48
C ILE A 42 -0.42 5.92 -31.07
N GLN A 43 0.11 4.84 -30.47
CA GLN A 43 -0.68 3.70 -30.01
C GLN A 43 -0.20 3.22 -28.63
N GLY A 44 -1.16 3.05 -27.72
CA GLY A 44 -0.89 2.46 -26.41
C GLY A 44 -0.78 0.94 -26.48
N GLY A 45 0.09 0.36 -25.66
CA GLY A 45 0.28 -1.08 -25.60
C GLY A 45 1.48 -1.46 -24.74
N CYS A 46 1.88 -2.72 -24.84
CA CYS A 46 3.10 -3.21 -24.22
C CYS A 46 4.26 -3.23 -25.21
N TYR A 47 5.48 -2.97 -24.74
CA TYR A 47 6.69 -3.14 -25.53
C TYR A 47 6.95 -4.62 -25.82
N ASP A 48 7.58 -4.92 -26.97
CA ASP A 48 7.87 -6.30 -27.40
C ASP A 48 8.86 -7.01 -26.47
N ARG A 49 9.69 -6.25 -25.77
CA ARG A 49 10.62 -6.78 -24.76
C ARG A 49 9.91 -7.44 -23.57
N TYR A 50 8.63 -7.17 -23.37
CA TYR A 50 7.85 -7.71 -22.26
C TYR A 50 7.12 -8.99 -22.69
N SER A 51 7.76 -10.14 -22.43
CA SER A 51 7.20 -11.47 -22.74
C SER A 51 5.90 -11.76 -22.00
N TRP A 52 5.67 -11.13 -20.84
CA TRP A 52 4.48 -11.28 -20.02
C TRP A 52 3.21 -10.68 -20.62
N CYS A 53 3.33 -9.82 -21.64
CA CYS A 53 2.19 -9.24 -22.33
C CYS A 53 1.32 -10.29 -23.04
N ALA A 54 1.93 -11.36 -23.58
CA ALA A 54 1.24 -12.40 -24.34
C ALA A 54 0.23 -13.22 -23.51
N TYR A 55 0.41 -13.30 -22.19
CA TYR A 55 -0.42 -14.14 -21.32
C TYR A 55 -1.12 -13.38 -20.18
N THR A 56 -0.87 -12.08 -20.02
CA THR A 56 -1.49 -11.28 -18.96
C THR A 56 -2.86 -10.78 -19.41
N SER A 57 -3.87 -10.92 -18.56
CA SER A 57 -5.21 -10.35 -18.78
C SER A 57 -5.24 -8.85 -18.51
N ARG A 58 -6.09 -8.11 -19.23
CA ARG A 58 -6.24 -6.66 -19.08
C ARG A 58 -7.25 -6.35 -17.98
N VAL A 59 -6.82 -5.62 -16.95
CA VAL A 59 -7.75 -5.05 -15.97
C VAL A 59 -8.59 -3.95 -16.64
N PRO A 60 -9.93 -4.00 -16.56
CA PRO A 60 -10.79 -2.97 -17.16
C PRO A 60 -10.49 -1.58 -16.59
N MET A 61 -10.20 -0.62 -17.46
CA MET A 61 -9.77 0.73 -17.05
C MET A 61 -10.80 1.45 -16.17
N ALA A 62 -12.09 1.32 -16.49
CA ALA A 62 -13.16 1.93 -15.70
C ALA A 62 -13.22 1.36 -14.27
N LEU A 63 -13.00 0.05 -14.11
CA LEU A 63 -12.97 -0.62 -12.81
C LEU A 63 -11.72 -0.21 -12.02
N TYR A 64 -10.56 -0.11 -12.66
CA TYR A 64 -9.34 0.41 -12.03
C TYR A 64 -9.54 1.84 -11.51
N ILE A 65 -10.06 2.75 -12.35
CA ILE A 65 -10.28 4.14 -11.96
C ILE A 65 -11.29 4.25 -10.81
N ALA A 66 -12.45 3.59 -10.94
CA ALA A 66 -13.48 3.64 -9.91
C ALA A 66 -12.96 3.11 -8.57
N THR A 67 -12.33 1.93 -8.56
CA THR A 67 -11.79 1.35 -7.33
C THR A 67 -10.63 2.15 -6.78
N ALA A 68 -9.74 2.69 -7.62
CA ALA A 68 -8.66 3.56 -7.17
C ALA A 68 -9.22 4.80 -6.45
N THR A 69 -10.18 5.50 -7.05
CA THR A 69 -10.78 6.70 -6.45
C THR A 69 -11.50 6.40 -5.14
N PHE A 70 -12.39 5.39 -5.11
CA PHE A 70 -13.16 5.09 -3.90
C PHE A 70 -12.33 4.43 -2.81
N CYS A 71 -11.53 3.41 -3.14
CA CYS A 71 -10.77 2.67 -2.15
C CYS A 71 -9.62 3.50 -1.58
N PHE A 72 -8.83 4.22 -2.41
CA PHE A 72 -7.78 5.08 -1.85
C PHE A 72 -8.35 6.31 -1.16
N GLY A 73 -9.42 6.90 -1.71
CA GLY A 73 -10.08 8.06 -1.10
C GLY A 73 -10.58 7.79 0.31
N ILE A 74 -11.05 6.57 0.58
CA ILE A 74 -11.51 6.17 1.91
C ILE A 74 -10.35 5.60 2.74
N ALA A 75 -9.58 4.64 2.23
CA ALA A 75 -8.61 3.90 3.04
C ALA A 75 -7.43 4.77 3.47
N PHE A 76 -6.96 5.69 2.63
CA PHE A 76 -5.79 6.53 2.93
C PHE A 76 -5.99 7.43 4.16
N PRO A 77 -7.07 8.23 4.30
CA PRO A 77 -7.26 9.06 5.49
C PRO A 77 -7.44 8.23 6.77
N PHE A 78 -8.18 7.11 6.70
CA PHE A 78 -8.34 6.20 7.85
C PHE A 78 -7.05 5.51 8.26
N MET A 79 -6.12 5.29 7.33
CA MET A 79 -4.81 4.74 7.62
C MET A 79 -3.86 5.79 8.20
N ALA A 80 -3.66 6.90 7.46
CA ALA A 80 -2.63 7.88 7.75
C ALA A 80 -2.86 8.61 9.09
N SER A 81 -4.08 9.11 9.31
CA SER A 81 -4.41 9.83 10.54
C SER A 81 -4.28 8.94 11.78
N GLN A 82 -4.84 7.74 11.70
CA GLN A 82 -4.96 6.87 12.86
C GLN A 82 -3.67 6.16 13.23
N THR A 83 -2.79 5.90 12.27
CA THR A 83 -1.47 5.33 12.56
C THR A 83 -0.65 6.29 13.42
N GLY A 84 -0.69 7.60 13.10
CA GLY A 84 -0.03 8.63 13.90
C GLY A 84 -0.60 8.72 15.31
N THR A 85 -1.93 8.78 15.44
CA THR A 85 -2.61 8.85 16.74
C THR A 85 -2.35 7.61 17.59
N LEU A 86 -2.47 6.40 17.02
CA LEU A 86 -2.23 5.15 17.73
C LEU A 86 -0.78 5.09 18.24
N TYR A 87 0.17 5.51 17.40
CA TYR A 87 1.58 5.53 17.77
C TYR A 87 1.87 6.51 18.92
N SER A 88 1.29 7.72 18.89
CA SER A 88 1.44 8.69 19.99
C SER A 88 0.81 8.22 21.30
N GLU A 89 -0.38 7.62 21.24
CA GLU A 89 -1.11 7.14 22.43
C GLU A 89 -0.39 5.97 23.11
N VAL A 90 0.20 5.06 22.33
CA VAL A 90 0.98 3.93 22.86
C VAL A 90 2.29 4.41 23.50
N LEU A 91 2.93 5.42 22.93
CA LEU A 91 4.20 5.94 23.44
C LEU A 91 4.02 6.84 24.69
N GLY A 92 2.93 7.61 24.72
CA GLY A 92 2.68 8.62 25.75
C GLY A 92 3.67 9.80 25.69
N PRO A 93 3.82 10.59 26.77
CA PRO A 93 4.60 11.83 26.79
C PRO A 93 6.12 11.62 26.76
N ARG A 94 6.62 10.38 26.74
CA ARG A 94 8.04 10.08 26.88
C ARG A 94 8.72 10.00 25.51
N HIS A 95 9.68 10.90 25.25
CA HIS A 95 10.49 10.97 24.02
C HIS A 95 9.66 10.97 22.72
N GLN A 96 8.48 11.60 22.75
CA GLN A 96 7.52 11.58 21.63
C GLN A 96 8.12 12.08 20.31
N GLY A 97 8.86 13.19 20.33
CA GLY A 97 9.44 13.77 19.13
C GLY A 97 10.46 12.87 18.43
N PHE A 98 11.39 12.25 19.19
CA PHE A 98 12.41 11.38 18.61
C PHE A 98 11.79 10.13 17.98
N MET A 99 10.91 9.45 18.70
CA MET A 99 10.27 8.22 18.22
C MET A 99 9.34 8.48 17.03
N GLN A 100 8.59 9.59 17.04
CA GLN A 100 7.81 10.01 15.88
C GLN A 100 8.70 10.34 14.67
N GLY A 101 9.87 10.94 14.91
CA GLY A 101 10.89 11.17 13.88
C GLY A 101 11.41 9.86 13.27
N VAL A 102 11.70 8.85 14.09
CA VAL A 102 12.11 7.52 13.62
C VAL A 102 11.01 6.87 12.78
N ASN A 103 9.75 6.92 13.24
CA ASN A 103 8.61 6.41 12.47
C ASN A 103 8.45 7.13 11.13
N ALA A 104 8.62 8.46 11.10
CA ALA A 104 8.57 9.25 9.86
C ALA A 104 9.71 8.90 8.90
N LEU A 105 10.92 8.64 9.41
CA LEU A 105 12.07 8.22 8.61
C LEU A 105 11.78 6.90 7.87
N PHE A 106 11.26 5.88 8.57
CA PHE A 106 10.88 4.61 7.94
C PHE A 106 9.76 4.78 6.91
N GLY A 107 8.79 5.65 7.20
CA GLY A 107 7.73 6.00 6.24
C GLY A 107 8.29 6.61 4.95
N SER A 108 9.25 7.53 5.06
CA SER A 108 9.90 8.15 3.90
C SER A 108 10.78 7.16 3.14
N LEU A 109 11.57 6.33 3.83
CA LEU A 109 12.38 5.30 3.21
C LEU A 109 11.52 4.31 2.41
N SER A 110 10.39 3.89 2.97
CA SER A 110 9.44 3.00 2.30
C SER A 110 8.91 3.62 0.99
N ARG A 111 8.59 4.92 0.98
CA ARG A 111 8.13 5.62 -0.23
C ARG A 111 9.20 5.71 -1.33
N CYS A 112 10.49 5.74 -0.97
CA CYS A 112 11.57 5.71 -1.94
C CYS A 112 11.83 4.29 -2.48
N VAL A 113 11.84 3.29 -1.60
CA VAL A 113 12.21 1.91 -1.95
C VAL A 113 11.07 1.18 -2.66
N SER A 114 9.82 1.39 -2.26
CA SER A 114 8.67 0.63 -2.79
C SER A 114 8.46 0.80 -4.30
N PRO A 115 8.51 2.01 -4.90
CA PRO A 115 8.37 2.19 -6.34
C PRO A 115 9.53 1.57 -7.12
N LEU A 116 10.76 1.65 -6.61
CA LEU A 116 11.94 1.06 -7.26
C LEU A 116 11.82 -0.46 -7.39
N ILE A 117 11.49 -1.14 -6.28
CA ILE A 117 11.28 -2.59 -6.28
C ILE A 117 10.10 -2.96 -7.19
N SER A 118 8.99 -2.21 -7.08
CA SER A 118 7.79 -2.48 -7.90
C SER A 118 8.06 -2.32 -9.39
N ALA A 119 8.86 -1.33 -9.79
CA ALA A 119 9.24 -1.11 -11.19
C ALA A 119 10.11 -2.25 -11.73
N ILE A 120 11.13 -2.69 -10.97
CA ILE A 120 12.00 -3.81 -11.37
C ILE A 120 11.18 -5.09 -11.53
N VAL A 121 10.31 -5.39 -10.57
CA VAL A 121 9.44 -6.57 -10.61
C VAL A 121 8.45 -6.49 -11.77
N PHE A 122 7.90 -5.30 -12.04
CA PHE A 122 7.00 -5.06 -13.17
C PHE A 122 7.69 -5.33 -14.51
N GLU A 123 8.90 -4.82 -14.72
CA GLU A 123 9.60 -5.01 -15.99
C GLU A 123 9.91 -6.48 -16.27
N GLN A 124 10.31 -7.23 -15.24
CA GLN A 124 10.74 -8.63 -15.37
C GLN A 124 9.58 -9.62 -15.40
N TYR A 125 8.61 -9.46 -14.50
CA TYR A 125 7.56 -10.46 -14.27
C TYR A 125 6.15 -9.97 -14.63
N GLY A 126 6.00 -8.69 -14.96
CA GLY A 126 4.72 -8.10 -15.35
C GLY A 126 3.86 -7.63 -14.20
N TYR A 127 2.64 -7.18 -14.53
CA TYR A 127 1.74 -6.46 -13.62
C TYR A 127 1.22 -7.29 -12.43
N LEU A 128 1.07 -8.61 -12.58
CA LEU A 128 0.53 -9.48 -11.53
C LEU A 128 1.38 -9.46 -10.26
N TRP A 129 2.71 -9.50 -10.41
CA TRP A 129 3.63 -9.70 -9.29
C TRP A 129 3.78 -8.50 -8.36
N PRO A 130 3.88 -7.24 -8.83
CA PRO A 130 3.85 -6.07 -7.96
C PRO A 130 2.56 -5.99 -7.14
N VAL A 131 1.41 -6.23 -7.78
CA VAL A 131 0.09 -6.18 -7.12
C VAL A 131 -0.03 -7.30 -6.07
N ALA A 132 0.40 -8.52 -6.41
CA ALA A 132 0.43 -9.64 -5.48
C ALA A 132 1.37 -9.38 -4.29
N GLY A 133 2.55 -8.82 -4.52
CA GLY A 133 3.50 -8.45 -3.46
C GLY A 133 2.90 -7.41 -2.50
N GLN A 134 2.21 -6.40 -3.01
CA GLN A 134 1.52 -5.40 -2.19
C GLN A 134 0.37 -6.02 -1.38
N LEU A 135 -0.39 -6.94 -1.98
CA LEU A 135 -1.43 -7.70 -1.28
C LEU A 135 -0.85 -8.54 -0.13
N VAL A 136 0.28 -9.22 -0.35
CA VAL A 136 0.98 -9.98 0.69
C VAL A 136 1.44 -9.08 1.84
N LEU A 137 2.02 -7.92 1.54
CA LEU A 137 2.44 -6.95 2.57
C LEU A 137 1.25 -6.46 3.41
N LEU A 138 0.09 -6.22 2.78
CA LEU A 138 -1.15 -5.87 3.49
C LEU A 138 -1.63 -6.99 4.42
N ILE A 139 -1.59 -8.24 3.95
CA ILE A 139 -1.97 -9.42 4.75
C ILE A 139 -1.03 -9.58 5.94
N VAL A 140 0.29 -9.46 5.73
CA VAL A 140 1.27 -9.49 6.84
C VAL A 140 0.99 -8.38 7.84
N GLY A 141 0.70 -7.16 7.37
CA GLY A 141 0.32 -6.04 8.23
C GLY A 141 -0.94 -6.32 9.07
N MET A 142 -1.97 -6.93 8.47
CA MET A 142 -3.18 -7.35 9.17
C MET A 142 -2.89 -8.43 10.24
N ILE A 143 -2.06 -9.42 9.91
CA ILE A 143 -1.66 -10.47 10.86
C ILE A 143 -0.89 -9.87 12.03
N LEU A 144 0.10 -9.02 11.77
CA LEU A 144 0.89 -8.36 12.83
C LEU A 144 -0.01 -7.50 13.73
N LEU A 145 -0.93 -6.72 13.18
CA LEU A 145 -1.90 -5.96 13.98
C LEU A 145 -2.80 -6.87 14.82
N GLY A 146 -3.24 -8.01 14.28
CA GLY A 146 -4.01 -9.01 15.01
C GLY A 146 -3.24 -9.59 16.20
N LEU A 147 -1.99 -10.01 15.98
CA LEU A 147 -1.11 -10.60 17.00
C LEU A 147 -0.75 -9.59 18.10
N PHE A 148 -0.41 -8.36 17.71
CA PHE A 148 0.01 -7.31 18.65
C PHE A 148 -1.13 -6.44 19.17
N ARG A 149 -2.40 -6.75 18.85
CA ARG A 149 -3.56 -5.96 19.30
C ARG A 149 -3.61 -5.73 20.81
N LYS A 150 -3.24 -6.75 21.60
CA LYS A 150 -3.22 -6.63 23.08
C LYS A 150 -2.12 -5.72 23.61
N ARG A 151 -1.09 -5.43 22.82
CA ARG A 151 0.03 -4.53 23.16
C ARG A 151 -0.22 -3.08 22.73
N LEU A 152 -1.13 -2.87 21.77
CA LEU A 152 -1.49 -1.55 21.21
C LEU A 152 -2.52 -0.81 22.10
N VAL A 153 -2.31 -0.80 23.41
CA VAL A 153 -3.19 -0.13 24.38
C VAL A 153 -2.55 1.22 24.77
N PRO A 154 -3.34 2.31 24.88
CA PRO A 154 -2.81 3.61 25.28
C PRO A 154 -2.14 3.55 26.65
N LEU A 155 -1.05 4.30 26.82
CA LEU A 155 -0.34 4.39 28.09
C LEU A 155 -1.20 5.11 29.13
N LYS A 156 -1.55 4.42 30.22
CA LYS A 156 -2.26 5.04 31.35
C LYS A 156 -1.29 5.96 32.11
N LEU A 157 -1.53 7.26 32.06
CA LEU A 157 -0.76 8.23 32.82
C LEU A 157 -1.30 8.30 34.25
N ILE A 158 -0.45 7.97 35.23
CA ILE A 158 -0.74 8.29 36.63
C ILE A 158 -0.16 9.69 36.86
N LEU A 159 -1.03 10.69 37.06
CA LEU A 159 -0.59 12.06 37.35
C LEU A 159 0.14 12.07 38.70
N LYS A 160 1.31 12.72 38.75
CA LYS A 160 2.12 12.86 39.99
C LYS A 160 1.35 13.51 41.15
N SER A 161 0.37 14.37 40.86
CA SER A 161 -0.52 14.97 41.86
C SER A 161 -1.40 13.94 42.56
N GLU A 162 -1.93 12.94 41.85
CA GLU A 162 -2.75 11.88 42.45
C GLU A 162 -1.93 10.93 43.33
N VAL A 163 -0.67 10.67 42.96
CA VAL A 163 0.27 9.92 43.80
C VAL A 163 0.59 10.68 45.10
N GLN A 164 0.65 12.02 45.06
CA GLN A 164 0.87 12.83 46.26
C GLN A 164 -0.37 12.87 47.17
N THR A 165 -1.58 12.87 46.60
CA THR A 165 -2.84 12.79 47.36
C THR A 165 -3.03 11.40 47.98
N ALA A 166 -2.74 10.32 47.22
CA ALA A 166 -2.84 8.94 47.70
C ALA A 166 -1.79 8.57 48.76
N LYS A 167 -0.65 9.28 48.83
CA LYS A 167 0.35 9.15 49.91
C LYS A 167 0.03 9.98 51.15
N ARG A 168 -0.97 10.87 51.10
CA ARG A 168 -1.41 11.72 52.22
C ARG A 168 -2.61 11.16 52.99
N VAL A 169 -3.20 10.07 52.51
CA VAL A 169 -4.27 9.29 53.16
C VAL A 169 -3.65 8.01 53.71
#